data_AF-A0A8T5QYN0-F1
#
_entry.id   AF-A0A8T5QYN0-F1
#
_cell.length_a   1.000
_cell.length_b   1.000
_cell.length_c   1.000
_cell.angle_alpha   90.00
_cell.angle_beta   90.00
_cell.angle_gamma   90.00
#
_symmetry.space_group_name_H-M   'P 1'
#
loop_
_entity.id
_entity.type
_entity.pdbx_description
1 polymer ?
#
loop_
_entity_poly.entity_id
_entity_poly.type
_entity_poly.pdbx_seq_one_letter_code
_entity_poly.pdbx_strand_id
1 'polypeptide(L)'
;MSVQNLELKHIDVYLSNFARRYKTENDIADWVAPSFKVMRPSDKYLIYGKENFRVLDNKVTRRVAAKEIDVKADESTYSCEEYITASFVYDRDLLNIEKPIRLKEEKTKQMKDSQMRSREYRVMAIASSPSVVTQTAAATGNWAVVASGTPVSDMVTGMTTIE
;
A
#
# COMPACT_ATOMS: atom_id res chain seq x y z
N MET A 1 2.15 -20.10 37.54
CA MET A 1 1.77 -18.67 37.46
C MET A 1 0.85 -18.55 36.27
N SER A 2 -0.46 -18.53 36.53
CA SER A 2 -1.52 -18.65 35.52
C SER A 2 -1.51 -17.41 34.65
N VAL A 3 -1.25 -17.60 33.36
CA VAL A 3 -1.48 -16.58 32.33
C VAL A 3 -2.98 -16.36 32.32
N GLN A 4 -3.43 -15.29 32.97
CA GLN A 4 -4.83 -14.88 32.95
C GLN A 4 -5.22 -14.76 31.48
N ASN A 5 -6.19 -15.57 31.07
CA ASN A 5 -6.96 -15.38 29.86
C ASN A 5 -7.48 -13.93 29.90
N LEU A 6 -6.77 -13.03 29.21
CA LEU A 6 -7.29 -11.71 28.90
C LEU A 6 -8.52 -11.96 28.05
N GLU A 7 -9.69 -11.79 28.66
CA GLU A 7 -10.95 -11.71 27.95
C GLU A 7 -10.83 -10.67 26.84
N LEU A 8 -10.64 -11.16 25.62
CA LEU A 8 -10.62 -10.44 24.36
C LEU A 8 -12.03 -9.95 23.97
N LYS A 9 -12.85 -9.51 24.94
CA LYS A 9 -14.28 -9.24 24.74
C LYS A 9 -14.67 -7.78 24.77
N HIS A 10 -13.85 -6.91 25.37
CA HIS A 10 -14.11 -5.47 25.34
C HIS A 10 -13.07 -4.76 24.49
N ILE A 11 -13.38 -4.60 23.21
CA ILE A 11 -12.65 -3.70 22.32
C ILE A 11 -12.92 -2.28 22.81
N ASP A 12 -11.87 -1.52 23.11
CA ASP A 12 -11.99 -0.10 23.43
C ASP A 12 -12.44 0.65 22.18
N VAL A 13 -13.75 0.89 22.09
CA VAL A 13 -14.39 1.55 20.94
C VAL A 13 -13.87 2.98 20.77
N TYR A 14 -13.51 3.66 21.86
CA TYR A 14 -12.98 5.02 21.81
C TYR A 14 -11.59 5.04 21.17
N LEU A 15 -10.68 4.22 21.68
CA LEU A 15 -9.32 4.16 21.16
C LEU A 15 -9.26 3.60 19.73
N SER A 16 -10.18 2.70 19.39
CA SER A 16 -10.35 2.20 18.02
C SER A 16 -10.78 3.30 17.04
N ASN A 17 -11.72 4.15 17.46
CA ASN A 17 -12.16 5.29 16.64
C ASN A 17 -11.10 6.37 16.53
N PHE A 18 -10.36 6.64 17.62
CA PHE A 18 -9.20 7.53 17.61
C PHE A 18 -8.13 7.04 16.63
N ALA A 19 -7.76 5.76 16.74
CA ALA A 19 -6.81 5.12 15.83
C ALA A 19 -7.30 5.19 14.38
N ARG A 20 -8.60 5.00 14.10
CA ARG A 20 -9.13 5.08 12.72
C ARG A 20 -9.06 6.50 12.14
N ARG A 21 -9.28 7.53 12.96
CA ARG A 21 -9.23 8.94 12.55
C ARG A 21 -7.80 9.44 12.32
N TYR A 22 -6.85 8.95 13.10
CA TYR A 22 -5.46 9.40 12.99
C TYR A 22 -4.89 9.13 11.59
N LYS A 23 -4.16 10.09 11.01
CA LYS A 23 -3.46 9.92 9.74
C LYS A 23 -2.12 10.63 9.83
N THR A 24 -1.07 10.01 9.30
CA THR A 24 0.19 10.69 9.03
C THR A 24 0.02 11.59 7.81
N GLU A 25 0.65 12.77 7.80
CA GLU A 25 0.47 13.76 6.72
C GLU A 25 1.27 13.43 5.44
N ASN A 26 2.33 12.64 5.52
CA ASN A 26 3.32 12.48 4.45
C ASN A 26 3.50 11.04 3.92
N ASP A 27 2.58 10.13 4.21
CA ASP A 27 2.69 8.75 3.72
C ASP A 27 2.17 8.64 2.27
N ILE A 28 3.03 8.18 1.34
CA ILE A 28 2.69 8.05 -0.09
C ILE A 28 2.23 6.64 -0.45
N ALA A 29 2.41 5.66 0.44
CA ALA A 29 2.01 4.28 0.19
C ALA A 29 0.51 4.11 -0.08
N ASP A 30 -0.36 4.99 0.43
CA ASP A 30 -1.80 4.97 0.10
C ASP A 30 -2.09 5.42 -1.33
N TRP A 31 -1.23 6.27 -1.90
CA TRP A 31 -1.38 6.79 -3.26
C TRP A 31 -0.85 5.77 -4.28
N VAL A 32 0.26 5.12 -3.95
CA VAL A 32 0.89 4.09 -4.81
C VAL A 32 0.11 2.77 -4.75
N ALA A 33 -0.34 2.36 -3.57
CA ALA A 33 -0.99 1.07 -3.35
C ALA A 33 -2.25 1.22 -2.46
N PRO A 34 -3.40 1.64 -3.02
CA PRO A 34 -4.62 1.85 -2.24
C PRO A 34 -5.06 0.56 -1.52
N SER A 35 -5.60 0.70 -0.31
CA SER A 35 -6.05 -0.44 0.50
C SER A 35 -7.42 -0.94 0.03
N PHE A 36 -7.55 -2.24 -0.23
CA PHE A 36 -8.82 -2.90 -0.50
C PHE A 36 -9.13 -3.94 0.58
N LYS A 37 -10.40 -4.10 0.92
CA LYS A 37 -10.83 -5.13 1.86
C LYS A 37 -10.96 -6.45 1.14
N VAL A 38 -10.23 -7.46 1.62
CA VAL A 38 -10.33 -8.84 1.14
C VAL A 38 -10.94 -9.72 2.21
N MET A 39 -11.71 -10.73 1.81
CA MET A 39 -12.40 -11.65 2.73
C MET A 39 -11.49 -12.78 3.22
N ARG A 40 -10.49 -13.16 2.42
CA ARG A 40 -9.60 -14.29 2.69
C ARG A 40 -8.15 -13.81 2.86
N PRO A 41 -7.39 -14.41 3.79
CA PRO A 41 -5.99 -14.04 4.02
C PRO A 41 -5.07 -14.45 2.87
N SER A 42 -5.42 -15.49 2.11
CA SER A 42 -4.74 -15.84 0.87
C SER A 42 -5.74 -16.29 -0.17
N ASP A 43 -5.56 -15.83 -1.41
CA ASP A 43 -6.29 -16.30 -2.58
C ASP A 43 -5.51 -15.94 -3.84
N LYS A 44 -6.05 -16.29 -5.00
CA LYS A 44 -5.54 -15.89 -6.30
C LYS A 44 -6.20 -14.60 -6.78
N TYR A 45 -5.47 -13.84 -7.59
CA TYR A 45 -5.98 -12.69 -8.33
C TYR A 45 -5.58 -12.78 -9.80
N LEU A 46 -6.43 -12.23 -10.67
CA LEU A 46 -6.19 -12.17 -12.10
C LEU A 46 -5.26 -10.99 -12.42
N ILE A 47 -4.22 -11.27 -13.21
CA ILE A 47 -3.34 -10.27 -13.80
C ILE A 47 -3.81 -10.05 -15.23
N TYR A 48 -4.08 -8.79 -15.56
CA TYR A 48 -4.45 -8.39 -16.90
C TYR A 48 -3.20 -7.91 -17.64
N GLY A 49 -2.94 -8.54 -18.80
CA GLY A 49 -1.85 -8.15 -19.69
C GLY A 49 -2.12 -6.82 -20.41
N LYS A 50 -1.11 -6.34 -21.15
CA LYS A 50 -1.20 -5.10 -21.93
C LYS A 50 -2.30 -5.17 -23.01
N GLU A 51 -2.72 -6.37 -23.43
CA GLU A 51 -3.85 -6.55 -24.36
C GLU A 51 -5.15 -5.90 -23.86
N ASN A 52 -5.40 -5.89 -22.55
CA ASN A 52 -6.63 -5.32 -21.99
C ASN A 52 -6.66 -3.80 -21.95
N PHE A 53 -5.50 -3.15 -22.07
CA PHE A 53 -5.39 -1.70 -22.08
C PHE A 53 -5.34 -1.14 -23.51
N ARG A 54 -5.41 -1.99 -24.54
CA ARG A 54 -5.45 -1.54 -25.94
C ARG A 54 -6.80 -0.90 -26.26
N VAL A 55 -6.75 0.26 -26.90
CA VAL A 55 -7.93 0.87 -27.51
C VAL A 55 -8.35 0.02 -28.71
N LEU A 56 -9.48 -0.67 -28.56
CA LEU A 56 -10.07 -1.49 -29.62
C LEU A 56 -10.90 -0.60 -30.55
N ASP A 57 -10.64 -0.70 -31.85
CA ASP A 57 -11.48 -0.07 -32.86
C ASP A 57 -12.80 -0.85 -32.98
N ASN A 58 -13.83 -0.30 -32.33
CA ASN A 58 -15.19 -0.84 -32.29
C ASN A 58 -16.06 -0.35 -33.46
N LYS A 59 -15.49 0.25 -34.50
CA LYS A 59 -16.27 0.73 -35.65
C LYS A 59 -16.81 -0.46 -36.46
N VAL A 60 -18.13 -0.63 -36.40
CA VAL A 60 -18.87 -1.61 -37.20
C VAL A 60 -19.47 -0.91 -38.42
N THR A 61 -19.35 -1.51 -39.60
CA THR A 61 -20.09 -1.10 -40.81
C THR A 61 -21.26 -2.06 -41.06
N ARG A 62 -22.23 -1.66 -41.89
CA ARG A 62 -23.43 -2.47 -42.17
C ARG A 62 -23.02 -3.83 -42.75
N ARG A 63 -23.49 -4.93 -42.13
CA ARG A 63 -23.25 -6.34 -42.48
C ARG A 63 -21.88 -6.95 -42.11
N VAL A 64 -21.11 -6.35 -41.19
CA VAL A 64 -19.89 -6.97 -40.65
C VAL A 64 -20.14 -7.60 -39.28
N ALA A 65 -19.62 -8.81 -39.05
CA ALA A 65 -19.68 -9.50 -37.77
C ALA A 65 -18.89 -8.75 -36.69
N ALA A 66 -19.30 -8.90 -35.43
CA ALA A 66 -18.59 -8.30 -34.30
C ALA A 66 -17.15 -8.84 -34.21
N LYS A 67 -16.19 -7.97 -33.88
CA LYS A 67 -14.81 -8.38 -33.61
C LYS A 67 -14.78 -9.08 -32.25
N GLU A 68 -14.27 -10.30 -32.20
CA GLU A 68 -14.05 -11.03 -30.94
C GLU A 68 -12.76 -10.51 -30.28
N ILE A 69 -12.80 -10.38 -28.95
CA ILE A 69 -11.65 -9.98 -28.14
C ILE A 69 -11.27 -11.18 -27.31
N ASP A 70 -10.09 -11.75 -27.59
CA ASP A 70 -9.51 -12.79 -26.75
C ASP A 70 -8.69 -12.11 -25.64
N VAL A 71 -9.20 -12.19 -24.42
CA VAL A 71 -8.54 -11.64 -23.23
C VAL A 71 -7.83 -12.78 -22.53
N LYS A 72 -6.51 -12.80 -22.63
CA LYS A 72 -5.71 -13.68 -21.80
C LYS A 72 -5.61 -13.07 -20.40
N ALA A 73 -5.89 -13.88 -19.38
CA ALA A 73 -5.70 -13.50 -17.99
C ALA A 73 -4.78 -14.52 -17.33
N ASP A 74 -3.69 -14.05 -16.74
CA ASP A 74 -2.79 -14.88 -15.95
C ASP A 74 -3.23 -14.85 -14.48
N GLU A 75 -2.91 -15.90 -13.72
CA GLU A 75 -3.22 -15.97 -12.29
C GLU A 75 -1.97 -15.75 -11.45
N SER A 76 -2.09 -14.93 -10.40
CA SER A 76 -1.08 -14.78 -9.35
C SER A 76 -1.70 -14.95 -7.97
N THR A 77 -0.88 -15.09 -6.94
CA THR A 77 -1.32 -15.33 -5.55
C THR A 77 -1.01 -14.14 -4.66
N TYR A 78 -1.89 -13.88 -3.70
CA TYR A 78 -1.64 -12.92 -2.62
C TYR A 78 -1.63 -13.62 -1.26
N SER A 79 -0.92 -13.03 -0.30
CA SER A 79 -0.90 -13.43 1.10
C SER A 79 -0.94 -12.21 2.00
N CYS A 80 -1.89 -12.17 2.93
CA CYS A 80 -2.04 -11.14 3.94
C CYS A 80 -1.43 -11.63 5.25
N GLU A 81 -0.21 -11.19 5.54
CA GLU A 81 0.44 -11.42 6.82
C GLU A 81 -0.10 -10.47 7.90
N GLU A 82 -0.25 -10.97 9.13
CA GLU A 82 -0.73 -10.18 10.25
C GLU A 82 0.42 -9.45 10.95
N TYR A 83 0.27 -8.14 11.16
CA TYR A 83 1.25 -7.31 11.84
C TYR A 83 0.61 -6.65 13.06
N ILE A 84 0.99 -7.11 14.25
CA ILE A 84 0.48 -6.60 15.52
C ILE A 84 1.61 -5.88 16.25
N THR A 85 1.30 -4.71 16.80
CA THR A 85 2.20 -3.99 17.70
C THR A 85 1.48 -3.81 19.02
N ALA A 86 2.19 -3.98 20.14
CA ALA A 86 1.66 -3.76 21.47
C ALA A 86 2.53 -2.74 22.21
N SER A 87 1.91 -1.87 23.00
CA SER A 87 2.60 -0.97 23.92
C SER A 87 2.03 -1.16 25.33
N PHE A 88 2.91 -1.25 26.32
CA PHE A 88 2.53 -1.39 27.71
C PHE A 88 2.53 -0.01 28.41
N VAL A 89 1.53 0.22 29.25
CA VAL A 89 1.42 1.41 30.09
C VAL A 89 1.34 0.95 31.53
N TYR A 90 2.28 1.40 32.37
CA TYR A 90 2.30 1.03 33.78
C TYR A 90 1.20 1.79 34.55
N ASP A 91 0.58 1.12 35.53
CA ASP A 91 -0.43 1.75 36.40
C ASP A 91 0.13 2.93 37.19
N ARG A 92 1.42 2.87 37.57
CA ARG A 92 2.12 3.98 38.24
C ARG A 92 2.09 5.25 37.39
N ASP A 93 2.24 5.11 36.07
CA ASP A 93 2.34 6.24 35.14
C ASP A 93 0.95 6.83 34.92
N LEU A 94 -0.10 6.00 34.92
CA LEU A 94 -1.48 6.45 34.87
C LEU A 94 -1.88 7.24 36.13
N LEU A 95 -1.42 6.80 37.30
CA LEU A 95 -1.71 7.48 38.57
C LEU A 95 -0.95 8.80 38.73
N ASN A 96 0.21 8.95 38.08
CA ASN A 96 1.04 10.16 38.15
C ASN A 96 0.63 11.24 37.13
N ILE A 97 -0.29 10.94 36.20
CA ILE A 97 -0.71 11.84 35.14
C ILE A 97 -2.10 12.38 35.43
N GLU A 98 -2.26 13.70 35.29
CA GLU A 98 -3.53 14.41 35.52
C GLU A 98 -4.67 13.94 34.59
N LYS A 99 -4.33 13.45 33.39
CA LYS A 99 -5.28 12.94 32.38
C LYS A 99 -4.80 11.61 31.77
N PRO A 100 -5.12 10.45 32.38
CA PRO A 100 -4.63 9.14 31.94
C PRO A 100 -5.05 8.73 30.52
N ILE A 101 -6.18 9.25 30.00
CA ILE A 101 -6.64 9.00 28.63
C ILE A 101 -5.64 9.53 27.60
N ARG A 102 -5.02 10.69 27.83
CA ARG A 102 -4.05 11.29 26.91
C ARG A 102 -2.81 10.43 26.74
N LEU A 103 -2.35 9.76 27.80
CA LEU A 103 -1.20 8.85 27.69
C LEU A 103 -1.52 7.67 26.77
N LYS A 104 -2.73 7.09 26.89
CA LYS A 104 -3.16 5.99 26.03
C LYS A 104 -3.28 6.44 24.57
N GLU A 105 -3.86 7.62 24.32
CA GLU A 105 -3.96 8.21 22.99
C GLU A 105 -2.58 8.41 22.33
N GLU A 106 -1.62 9.00 23.05
CA GLU A 106 -0.25 9.21 22.55
C GLU A 106 0.46 7.89 22.25
N LYS A 107 0.29 6.87 23.10
CA LYS A 107 0.85 5.54 22.84
C LYS A 107 0.21 4.89 21.61
N THR A 108 -1.11 4.99 21.46
CA THR A 108 -1.80 4.50 20.26
C THR A 108 -1.37 5.23 19.00
N LYS A 109 -1.13 6.54 19.08
CA LYS A 109 -0.59 7.34 17.99
C LYS A 109 0.79 6.84 17.56
N GLN A 110 1.69 6.66 18.52
CA GLN A 110 3.04 6.14 18.28
C GLN A 110 3.02 4.73 17.66
N MET A 111 2.13 3.85 18.13
CA MET A 111 1.97 2.51 17.57
C MET A 111 1.47 2.57 16.13
N LYS A 112 0.49 3.43 15.86
CA LYS A 112 -0.05 3.61 14.51
C LYS A 112 0.98 4.20 13.55
N ASP A 113 1.77 5.19 13.99
CA ASP A 113 2.88 5.75 13.22
C ASP A 113 3.89 4.67 12.82
N SER A 114 4.25 3.79 13.77
CA SER A 114 5.16 2.68 13.50
C SER A 114 4.60 1.74 12.43
N GLN A 115 3.33 1.36 12.54
CA GLN A 115 2.67 0.49 11.57
C GLN A 115 2.58 1.12 10.17
N MET A 116 2.24 2.41 10.11
CA MET A 116 2.17 3.16 8.86
C MET A 116 3.55 3.26 8.19
N ARG A 117 4.60 3.55 8.97
CA ARG A 117 5.99 3.53 8.47
C ARG A 117 6.44 2.17 7.98
N SER A 118 6.11 1.09 8.70
CA SER A 118 6.40 -0.28 8.24
C SER A 118 5.66 -0.63 6.96
N ARG A 119 4.45 -0.10 6.75
CA ARG A 119 3.75 -0.24 5.47
C ARG A 119 4.46 0.52 4.36
N GLU A 120 4.87 1.76 4.61
CA GLU A 120 5.63 2.58 3.66
C GLU A 120 6.89 1.87 3.15
N TYR A 121 7.68 1.32 4.06
CA TYR A 121 8.89 0.55 3.72
C TYR A 121 8.60 -0.66 2.82
N ARG A 122 7.50 -1.38 3.09
CA ARG A 122 7.10 -2.55 2.28
C ARG A 122 6.62 -2.16 0.90
N VAL A 123 5.82 -1.11 0.79
CA VAL A 123 5.35 -0.61 -0.51
C VAL A 123 6.53 -0.09 -1.34
N MET A 124 7.46 0.65 -0.72
CA MET A 124 8.69 1.07 -1.38
C MET A 124 9.50 -0.13 -1.89
N ALA A 125 9.70 -1.17 -1.07
CA ALA A 125 10.46 -2.35 -1.47
C ALA A 125 9.84 -3.09 -2.67
N ILE A 126 8.51 -3.11 -2.77
CA ILE A 126 7.81 -3.69 -3.93
C ILE A 126 7.92 -2.77 -5.15
N ALA A 127 7.65 -1.47 -4.97
CA ALA A 127 7.66 -0.49 -6.05
C ALA A 127 9.05 -0.27 -6.66
N SER A 128 10.12 -0.38 -5.86
CA SER A 128 11.50 -0.29 -6.32
C SER A 128 12.06 -1.61 -6.84
N SER A 129 11.29 -2.70 -6.80
CA SER A 129 11.78 -4.02 -7.22
C SER A 129 11.83 -4.10 -8.75
N PRO A 130 13.02 -4.32 -9.35
CA PRO A 130 13.16 -4.43 -10.81
C PRO A 130 12.48 -5.69 -11.38
N SER A 131 12.14 -6.66 -10.53
CA SER A 131 11.38 -7.85 -10.92
C SER A 131 9.88 -7.55 -11.09
N VAL A 132 9.39 -6.49 -10.46
CA VAL A 132 7.99 -6.03 -10.56
C VAL A 132 7.89 -4.91 -11.57
N VAL A 133 8.76 -3.89 -11.45
CA VAL A 133 8.91 -2.82 -12.43
C VAL A 133 10.04 -3.19 -13.38
N THR A 134 9.69 -3.98 -14.41
CA THR A 134 10.66 -4.54 -15.37
C THR A 134 11.20 -3.52 -16.37
N GLN A 135 10.60 -2.34 -16.46
CA GLN A 135 11.11 -1.21 -17.24
C GLN A 135 12.01 -0.33 -16.39
N THR A 136 13.25 -0.79 -16.24
CA THR A 136 14.35 0.05 -15.79
C THR A 136 14.88 0.84 -16.99
N ALA A 137 14.23 1.95 -17.33
CA ALA A 137 14.92 2.99 -18.09
C ALA A 137 16.08 3.46 -17.22
N ALA A 138 17.29 2.95 -17.48
CA ALA A 138 18.47 3.39 -16.77
C ALA A 138 18.62 4.89 -17.06
N ALA A 139 18.61 5.71 -16.00
CA ALA A 139 18.89 7.12 -16.14
C ALA A 139 20.22 7.26 -16.89
N THR A 140 20.22 8.01 -17.99
CA THR A 140 21.37 8.11 -18.91
C THR A 140 22.58 8.75 -18.21
N GLY A 141 22.34 9.43 -17.09
CA GLY A 141 23.35 9.92 -16.14
C GLY A 141 22.73 10.24 -14.78
N ASN A 142 23.58 10.38 -13.76
CA ASN A 142 23.15 10.86 -12.45
C ASN A 142 22.55 12.27 -12.60
N TRP A 143 21.31 12.46 -12.14
CA TRP A 143 20.59 13.74 -12.20
C TRP A 143 21.29 14.86 -11.42
N ALA A 144 22.25 14.54 -10.56
CA ALA A 144 23.09 15.51 -9.85
C ALA A 144 24.19 16.15 -10.72
N VAL A 145 24.43 15.67 -11.95
CA VAL A 145 25.50 16.18 -12.82
C VAL A 145 24.92 17.10 -13.89
N VAL A 146 25.32 18.38 -13.90
CA VAL A 146 24.81 19.40 -14.85
C VAL A 146 25.12 19.07 -16.32
N ALA A 147 26.22 18.36 -16.58
CA ALA A 147 26.68 18.10 -17.95
C ALA A 147 26.04 16.86 -18.61
N SER A 148 25.59 15.87 -17.82
CA SER A 148 25.07 14.59 -18.33
C SER A 148 23.72 14.19 -17.71
N GLY A 149 23.22 14.93 -16.73
CA GLY A 149 21.91 14.72 -16.15
C GLY A 149 20.83 15.21 -17.10
N THR A 150 20.04 14.29 -17.64
CA THR A 150 18.89 14.59 -18.50
C THR A 150 17.57 14.23 -17.83
N PRO A 151 17.24 14.83 -16.66
CA PRO A 151 16.10 14.40 -15.85
C PRO A 151 14.77 14.51 -16.62
N VAL A 152 14.58 15.58 -17.40
CA VAL A 152 13.36 15.78 -18.20
C VAL A 152 13.22 14.68 -19.27
N SER A 153 14.30 14.33 -19.95
CA SER A 153 14.28 13.29 -20.99
C SER A 153 13.99 11.91 -20.39
N ASP A 154 14.58 11.61 -19.24
CA ASP A 154 14.36 10.34 -18.54
C ASP A 154 12.90 10.23 -18.05
N MET A 155 12.34 11.31 -17.51
CA MET A 155 10.92 11.36 -17.10
C MET A 155 9.97 11.17 -18.29
N VAL A 156 10.20 11.87 -19.41
CA VAL A 156 9.37 11.73 -20.62
C VAL A 156 9.48 10.32 -21.19
N THR A 157 10.68 9.74 -21.22
CA THR A 157 10.88 8.34 -21.63
C THR A 157 10.06 7.40 -20.75
N GLY A 158 10.13 7.57 -19.43
CA GLY A 158 9.31 6.81 -18.49
C GLY A 158 7.81 6.93 -18.78
N MET A 159 7.30 8.16 -18.99
CA MET A 159 5.89 8.40 -19.31
C MET A 159 5.46 7.71 -20.61
N THR A 160 6.24 7.83 -21.69
CA THR A 160 5.90 7.20 -22.98
C THR A 160 5.98 5.68 -22.98
N THR A 161 6.69 5.06 -22.03
CA THR A 161 6.82 3.60 -21.96
C THR A 161 5.62 2.95 -21.24
N ILE A 162 4.93 3.72 -20.39
CA ILE A 162 3.76 3.25 -19.62
C ILE A 162 2.49 3.17 -20.51
N GLU A 163 2.45 3.85 -21.66
CA GLU A 163 1.44 3.66 -22.73
C GLU A 163 1.67 2.35 -23.50
#